data_AF-A0A7S2FJ25-F1
#
_entry.id   AF-A0A7S2FJ25-F1
#
_cell.length_a   1.000
_cell.length_b   1.000
_cell.length_c   1.000
_cell.angle_alpha   90.00
_cell.angle_beta   90.00
_cell.angle_gamma   90.00
#
_symmetry.space_group_name_H-M   'P 1'
#
loop_
_entity.id
_entity.type
_entity.pdbx_description
1 polymer ?
#
loop_
_entity_poly.entity_id
_entity_poly.type
_entity_poly.pdbx_seq_one_letter_code
_entity_poly.pdbx_strand_id
1 'polypeptide(L)'
;GMLRSPWNVAKDPHLIRANVTMGYYTSYIASPRCAEFYMAMNYSDILDFTRFAQSNAHGAIHTIIGGVSNVDWKGWFRDLNFTRGEEIGLQGFGIVKRLWRSGKMECPSACAADTPLAECGCKC
;
A
#
# COMPACT_ATOMS: atom_id res chain seq x y z
N GLY A 1 -13.91 14.21 -8.37
CA GLY A 1 -12.55 13.64 -8.44
C GLY A 1 -12.53 12.41 -7.57
N MET A 2 -12.07 11.28 -8.10
CA MET A 2 -11.99 10.06 -7.29
C MET A 2 -10.98 10.26 -6.16
N LEU A 3 -11.27 9.72 -4.98
CA LEU A 3 -10.40 9.69 -3.79
C LEU A 3 -9.18 8.76 -4.00
N ARG A 4 -8.53 8.83 -5.17
CA ARG A 4 -7.36 8.01 -5.47
C ARG A 4 -6.13 8.75 -5.02
N SER A 5 -5.45 8.18 -4.04
CA SER A 5 -4.05 8.52 -3.81
C SER A 5 -3.24 8.20 -5.08
N PRO A 6 -2.20 8.96 -5.44
CA PRO A 6 -1.43 8.75 -6.67
C PRO A 6 -0.84 7.34 -6.85
N TRP A 7 -0.69 6.59 -5.75
CA TRP A 7 -0.19 5.22 -5.73
C TRP A 7 -1.29 4.14 -5.78
N ASN A 8 -2.57 4.53 -5.73
CA ASN A 8 -3.71 3.63 -5.90
C ASN A 8 -4.17 3.69 -7.36
N VAL A 9 -3.70 2.74 -8.14
CA VAL A 9 -3.92 2.63 -9.60
C VAL A 9 -5.16 1.80 -9.96
N ALA A 10 -6.05 1.52 -8.99
CA ALA A 10 -7.30 0.82 -9.26
C ALA A 10 -8.17 1.63 -10.22
N LYS A 11 -8.75 1.02 -11.26
CA LYS A 11 -9.58 1.72 -12.27
C LYS A 11 -11.04 1.95 -11.84
N ASP A 12 -11.44 1.48 -10.67
CA ASP A 12 -12.81 1.58 -10.17
C ASP A 12 -13.15 2.99 -9.62
N PRO A 13 -14.34 3.54 -9.90
CA PRO A 13 -14.79 4.81 -9.33
C PRO A 13 -15.29 4.75 -7.88
N HIS A 14 -15.47 3.56 -7.31
CA HIS A 14 -15.91 3.34 -5.94
C HIS A 14 -14.76 3.01 -4.99
N LEU A 15 -15.04 3.12 -3.70
CA LEU A 15 -14.12 2.65 -2.67
C LEU A 15 -14.15 1.11 -2.65
N ILE A 16 -13.15 0.50 -3.29
CA ILE A 16 -12.99 -0.95 -3.33
C ILE A 16 -12.15 -1.43 -2.15
N ARG A 17 -12.41 -2.67 -1.69
CA ARG A 17 -11.50 -3.38 -0.79
C ARG A 17 -10.57 -4.24 -1.65
N ALA A 18 -9.27 -4.04 -1.52
CA ALA A 18 -8.27 -4.85 -2.20
C ALA A 18 -7.79 -5.99 -1.29
N ASN A 19 -8.21 -7.23 -1.55
CA ASN A 19 -7.66 -8.40 -0.86
C ASN A 19 -6.29 -8.85 -1.43
N VAL A 20 -5.73 -8.11 -2.39
CA VAL A 20 -4.44 -8.34 -3.02
C VAL A 20 -3.65 -7.04 -3.06
N THR A 21 -2.38 -7.10 -2.65
CA THR A 21 -1.40 -6.01 -2.77
C THR A 21 -0.14 -6.56 -3.44
N MET A 22 0.35 -5.90 -4.49
CA MET A 22 1.58 -6.29 -5.20
C MET A 22 1.60 -7.75 -5.72
N GLY A 23 0.44 -8.35 -5.97
CA GLY A 23 0.28 -9.76 -6.37
C GLY A 23 0.18 -10.76 -5.20
N TYR A 24 0.30 -10.31 -3.96
CA TYR A 24 0.11 -11.12 -2.75
C TYR A 24 -1.26 -10.91 -2.15
N TYR A 25 -1.92 -12.00 -1.73
CA TYR A 25 -3.13 -11.88 -0.93
C TYR A 25 -2.80 -11.25 0.41
N THR A 26 -3.64 -10.31 0.85
CA THR A 26 -3.48 -9.69 2.17
C THR A 26 -3.59 -10.77 3.23
N SER A 27 -2.50 -10.99 3.98
CA SER A 27 -2.41 -11.96 5.07
C SER A 27 -2.29 -11.25 6.42
N TYR A 28 -2.19 -12.02 7.51
CA TYR A 28 -1.96 -11.46 8.85
C TYR A 28 -0.68 -10.61 8.93
N ILE A 29 0.27 -10.82 8.01
CA ILE A 29 1.50 -10.02 7.89
C ILE A 29 1.19 -8.55 7.56
N ALA A 30 0.12 -8.32 6.79
CA ALA A 30 -0.34 -6.99 6.39
C ALA A 30 -1.39 -6.38 7.33
N SER A 31 -1.91 -7.16 8.28
CA SER A 31 -3.02 -6.75 9.13
C SER A 31 -2.56 -6.26 10.49
N PRO A 32 -3.08 -5.13 10.99
CA PRO A 32 -2.89 -4.82 12.41
C PRO A 32 -3.61 -5.89 13.24
N ARG A 33 -3.03 -6.26 14.37
CA ARG A 33 -3.64 -7.16 15.35
C ARG A 33 -4.09 -6.32 16.55
N CYS A 34 -4.91 -6.92 17.42
CA CYS A 34 -5.34 -6.27 18.66
C CYS A 34 -4.15 -5.83 19.52
N ALA A 35 -3.01 -6.53 19.42
CA ALA A 35 -1.78 -6.17 20.10
C ALA A 35 -1.25 -4.79 19.69
N GLU A 36 -1.24 -4.45 18.40
CA GLU A 36 -0.77 -3.13 17.95
C GLU A 36 -1.69 -2.01 18.43
N PHE A 37 -3.01 -2.21 18.45
CA PHE A 37 -3.94 -1.24 19.02
C PHE A 37 -3.74 -1.08 20.53
N TYR A 38 -3.57 -2.19 21.26
CA TYR A 38 -3.30 -2.16 22.70
C TYR A 38 -1.99 -1.45 23.03
N MET A 39 -0.92 -1.76 22.29
CA MET A 39 0.38 -1.11 22.43
C MET A 39 0.29 0.38 22.15
N ALA A 40 -0.45 0.79 21.11
CA ALA A 40 -0.68 2.20 20.82
C ALA A 40 -1.31 2.91 22.03
N MET A 41 -2.36 2.36 22.61
CA MET A 41 -3.07 2.93 23.76
C MET A 41 -2.24 2.98 25.05
N ASN A 42 -1.14 2.23 25.12
CA ASN A 42 -0.27 2.19 26.29
C ASN A 42 0.82 3.27 26.29
N TYR A 43 0.97 4.04 25.21
CA TYR A 43 1.85 5.20 25.18
C TYR A 43 1.22 6.36 25.96
N SER A 44 1.97 6.91 26.91
CA SER A 44 1.57 8.10 27.69
C SER A 44 1.98 9.42 27.03
N ASP A 45 3.00 9.39 26.17
CA ASP A 45 3.42 10.53 25.37
C ASP A 45 2.58 10.62 24.09
N ILE A 46 2.06 11.82 23.80
CA ILE A 46 1.17 12.03 22.65
C ILE A 46 1.89 11.87 21.31
N LEU A 47 3.18 12.20 21.23
CA LEU A 47 3.96 12.06 20.00
C LEU A 47 4.23 10.58 19.71
N ASP A 48 4.59 9.81 20.74
CA ASP A 48 4.82 8.37 20.60
C ASP A 48 3.50 7.64 20.29
N PHE A 49 2.41 7.99 20.98
CA PHE A 49 1.07 7.50 20.66
C PHE A 49 0.73 7.76 19.19
N THR A 50 0.81 9.02 18.74
CA THR A 50 0.42 9.37 17.36
C THR A 50 1.35 8.73 16.33
N ARG A 51 2.66 8.67 16.57
CA ARG A 51 3.61 8.00 15.66
C ARG A 51 3.33 6.51 15.54
N PHE A 52 3.10 5.82 16.65
CA PHE A 52 2.84 4.38 16.64
C PHE A 52 1.46 4.07 16.03
N ALA A 53 0.42 4.78 16.47
CA ALA A 53 -0.94 4.60 15.96
C ALA A 53 -1.03 4.84 14.46
N GLN A 54 -0.33 5.86 13.93
CA GLN A 54 -0.34 6.17 12.49
C GLN A 54 0.47 5.16 11.66
N SER A 55 1.55 4.60 12.20
CA SER A 55 2.42 3.70 11.45
C SER A 55 1.94 2.24 11.49
N ASN A 56 1.81 1.65 12.67
CA ASN A 56 1.59 0.21 12.83
C ASN A 56 0.12 -0.18 12.83
N ALA A 57 -0.72 0.56 13.55
CA ALA A 57 -2.15 0.25 13.63
C ALA A 57 -2.89 0.74 12.38
N HIS A 58 -2.84 2.04 12.09
CA HIS A 58 -3.50 2.64 10.93
C HIS A 58 -2.80 2.29 9.61
N GLY A 59 -1.48 2.40 9.54
CA GLY A 59 -0.75 2.20 8.28
C GLY A 59 -1.01 0.83 7.64
N ALA A 60 -1.13 -0.22 8.45
CA ALA A 60 -1.44 -1.58 8.01
C ALA A 60 -2.86 -1.70 7.39
N ILE A 61 -3.84 -0.92 7.87
CA ILE A 61 -5.20 -0.92 7.31
C ILE A 61 -5.20 -0.47 5.84
N HIS A 62 -4.32 0.46 5.46
CA HIS A 62 -4.24 0.90 4.07
C HIS A 62 -3.86 -0.24 3.12
N THR A 63 -3.03 -1.20 3.56
CA THR A 63 -2.69 -2.37 2.76
C THR A 63 -3.89 -3.29 2.53
N ILE A 64 -4.81 -3.40 3.50
CA ILE A 64 -5.97 -4.31 3.41
C ILE A 64 -7.17 -3.68 2.67
N ILE A 65 -7.39 -2.38 2.82
CA ILE A 65 -8.55 -1.72 2.19
C ILE A 65 -8.16 -1.18 0.81
N GLY A 66 -7.04 -0.47 0.70
CA GLY A 66 -6.65 0.19 -0.55
C GLY A 66 -5.62 -0.59 -1.36
N GLY A 67 -4.66 -1.20 -0.67
CA GLY A 67 -3.57 -1.95 -1.27
C GLY A 67 -2.79 -1.18 -2.35
N VAL A 68 -2.03 -1.93 -3.14
CA VAL A 68 -1.51 -1.48 -4.44
C VAL A 68 -1.93 -2.54 -5.47
N SER A 69 -2.86 -2.17 -6.34
CA SER A 69 -3.37 -3.03 -7.41
C SER A 69 -2.55 -2.89 -8.69
N ASN A 70 -2.80 -3.75 -9.69
CA ASN A 70 -2.23 -3.63 -11.04
C ASN A 70 -0.68 -3.64 -11.09
N VAL A 71 -0.06 -4.24 -10.09
CA VAL A 71 1.40 -4.43 -9.97
C VAL A 71 1.63 -5.86 -9.49
N ASP A 72 2.55 -6.58 -10.15
CA ASP A 72 2.88 -7.97 -9.83
C ASP A 72 4.34 -8.12 -9.36
N TRP A 73 4.63 -7.62 -8.15
CA TRP A 73 5.94 -7.89 -7.54
C TRP A 73 6.11 -9.35 -7.19
N LYS A 74 5.01 -10.10 -6.98
CA LYS A 74 5.08 -11.54 -6.74
C LYS A 74 5.73 -12.27 -7.92
N GLY A 75 5.28 -11.99 -9.15
CA GLY A 75 5.91 -12.50 -10.37
C GLY A 75 7.37 -12.05 -10.50
N TRP A 76 7.63 -10.76 -10.27
CA TRP A 76 8.99 -10.21 -10.34
C TRP A 76 9.96 -10.86 -9.33
N PHE A 77 9.55 -11.03 -8.07
CA PHE A 77 10.35 -11.71 -7.06
C PHE A 77 10.55 -13.20 -7.36
N ARG A 78 9.52 -13.87 -7.89
CA ARG A 78 9.65 -15.26 -8.36
C ARG A 78 10.73 -15.38 -9.43
N ASP A 79 10.74 -14.48 -10.41
CA ASP A 79 11.70 -14.52 -11.53
C ASP A 79 13.15 -14.24 -11.05
N LEU A 80 13.31 -13.55 -9.92
CA LEU A 80 14.59 -13.34 -9.22
C LEU A 80 14.96 -14.47 -8.25
N ASN A 81 14.14 -15.52 -8.14
CA ASN A 81 14.26 -16.58 -7.14
C ASN A 81 14.31 -16.04 -5.69
N PHE A 82 13.59 -14.94 -5.43
CA PHE A 82 13.55 -14.29 -4.13
C PHE A 82 12.38 -14.82 -3.28
N THR A 83 12.70 -15.56 -2.22
CA THR A 83 11.71 -16.31 -1.43
C THR A 83 10.96 -15.47 -0.39
N ARG A 84 11.48 -14.30 -0.01
CA ARG A 84 10.87 -13.39 0.98
C ARG A 84 9.99 -12.31 0.36
N GLY A 85 9.55 -12.52 -0.88
CA GLY A 85 8.82 -11.51 -1.64
C GLY A 85 7.50 -11.08 -0.99
N GLU A 86 6.82 -11.95 -0.24
CA GLU A 86 5.58 -11.60 0.47
C GLU A 86 5.82 -10.54 1.54
N GLU A 87 6.89 -10.67 2.33
CA GLU A 87 7.21 -9.73 3.41
C GLU A 87 7.45 -8.30 2.90
N ILE A 88 8.06 -8.18 1.71
CA ILE A 88 8.30 -6.89 1.06
C ILE A 88 7.06 -6.42 0.29
N GLY A 89 6.42 -7.33 -0.45
CA GLY A 89 5.26 -7.04 -1.29
C GLY A 89 4.08 -6.50 -0.49
N LEU A 90 3.81 -7.07 0.68
CA LEU A 90 2.76 -6.58 1.58
C LEU A 90 3.09 -5.21 2.21
N GLN A 91 4.36 -4.80 2.23
CA GLN A 91 4.77 -3.43 2.57
C GLN A 91 4.82 -2.49 1.35
N GLY A 92 4.49 -2.98 0.16
CA GLY A 92 4.58 -2.25 -1.11
C GLY A 92 3.85 -0.91 -1.10
N PHE A 93 2.68 -0.82 -0.45
CA PHE A 93 1.96 0.44 -0.23
C PHE A 93 2.86 1.50 0.44
N GLY A 94 3.53 1.14 1.53
CA GLY A 94 4.40 2.04 2.27
C GLY A 94 5.63 2.45 1.45
N ILE A 95 6.17 1.53 0.65
CA ILE A 95 7.31 1.78 -0.23
C ILE A 95 6.94 2.78 -1.32
N VAL A 96 5.89 2.51 -2.09
CA VAL A 96 5.44 3.39 -3.20
C VAL A 96 5.02 4.76 -2.68
N LYS A 97 4.29 4.81 -1.55
CA LYS A 97 3.93 6.08 -0.89
C LYS A 97 5.16 6.91 -0.53
N ARG A 98 6.21 6.29 0.02
CA ARG A 98 7.45 6.98 0.39
C ARG A 98 8.22 7.47 -0.83
N LEU A 99 8.33 6.65 -1.88
CA LEU A 99 8.98 7.03 -3.14
C LEU A 99 8.26 8.20 -3.83
N TRP A 100 6.92 8.20 -3.81
CA TRP A 100 6.14 9.34 -4.29
C TRP A 100 6.43 10.62 -3.50
N ARG A 101 6.35 10.55 -2.16
CA ARG A 101 6.58 11.71 -1.28
C ARG A 101 8.00 12.27 -1.34
N SER A 102 8.98 11.46 -1.71
CA SER A 102 10.36 11.89 -1.89
C SER A 102 10.68 12.42 -3.30
N GLY A 103 9.68 12.49 -4.19
CA GLY A 103 9.85 12.94 -5.56
C GLY A 103 10.65 11.97 -6.43
N LYS A 104 10.67 10.68 -6.05
CA LYS A 104 11.38 9.61 -6.77
C LYS A 104 10.49 8.82 -7.73
N MET A 105 9.27 9.28 -7.95
CA MET A 105 8.36 8.70 -8.94
C MET A 105 7.63 9.80 -9.69
N GLU A 106 7.45 9.59 -10.99
CA GLU A 106 6.52 10.31 -11.82
C GLU A 106 5.20 9.53 -11.87
N CYS A 107 4.14 10.11 -11.32
CA CYS A 107 2.80 9.55 -11.39
C CYS A 107 1.91 10.41 -12.30
N PRO A 108 1.05 9.81 -13.13
CA PRO A 108 0.05 10.53 -13.90
C PRO A 108 -0.82 11.40 -12.98
N SER A 109 -1.15 12.62 -13.41
CA SER A 109 -2.07 13.50 -12.68
C SER A 109 -3.53 13.04 -12.76
N ALA A 110 -3.86 12.16 -13.72
CA ALA A 110 -5.16 11.54 -13.89
C ALA A 110 -5.02 10.16 -14.55
N CYS A 111 -5.97 9.26 -14.27
CA CYS A 111 -6.14 7.98 -14.94
C CYS A 111 -7.65 7.77 -15.11
N ALA A 112 -8.16 8.05 -16.32
CA ALA A 112 -9.56 7.87 -16.65
C ALA A 112 -9.87 6.38 -16.87
N ALA A 113 -11.15 6.03 -16.97
CA ALA A 113 -11.58 4.63 -17.11
C ALA A 113 -11.07 4.00 -18.43
N ASP A 114 -10.97 4.81 -19.47
CA ASP A 114 -10.51 4.47 -20.82
C ASP A 114 -8.98 4.59 -20.99
N THR A 115 -8.27 5.22 -20.05
CA THR A 115 -6.79 5.31 -20.08
C THR A 115 -6.18 3.91 -20.01
N PRO A 116 -5.25 3.52 -20.91
CA PRO A 116 -4.53 2.25 -20.83
C PRO A 116 -3.86 2.06 -19.48
N LEU A 117 -3.86 0.83 -18.95
CA LEU A 117 -3.31 0.57 -17.61
C LEU A 117 -1.83 0.91 -17.50
N ALA A 118 -1.08 0.71 -18.59
CA ALA A 118 0.34 1.08 -18.70
C ALA A 118 0.57 2.59 -18.53
N GLU A 119 -0.44 3.42 -18.80
CA GLU A 119 -0.38 4.88 -18.67
C GLU A 119 -0.92 5.38 -17.32
N CYS A 120 -1.45 4.49 -16.49
CA CYS A 120 -1.98 4.80 -15.17
C CYS A 120 -1.01 4.53 -14.02
N GLY A 121 0.10 3.83 -14.30
CA GLY A 121 1.12 3.49 -13.31
C GLY A 121 2.08 4.63 -13.02
N CYS A 122 2.59 4.70 -11.79
CA CYS A 122 3.77 5.50 -11.50
C CYS A 122 5.01 4.82 -12.06
N LYS A 123 5.98 5.62 -12.49
CA LYS A 123 7.29 5.18 -12.99
C LYS A 123 8.41 5.87 -12.18
N CYS A 124 9.55 5.19 -12.06
CA CYS A 124 10.76 5.71 -11.42
C CYS A 124 11.69 6.29 -12.47
#